data_AF-A0A1C2HRW6-F1
#
_entry.id   AF-A0A1C2HRW6-F1
#
_cell.length_a   1.000
_cell.length_b   1.000
_cell.length_c   1.000
_cell.angle_alpha   90.00
_cell.angle_beta   90.00
_cell.angle_gamma   90.00
#
_symmetry.space_group_name_H-M   'P 1'
#
loop_
_entity.id
_entity.type
_entity.pdbx_description
1 polymer ?
#
loop_
_entity_poly.entity_id
_entity_poly.type
_entity_poly.pdbx_seq_one_letter_code
_entity_poly.pdbx_strand_id
1 'polypeptide(L)'
;MDWATLGNYLILLIGLALQAGWFDMSDEDDAPLDDPYAMFDGDGFGQMVTGTETADSYSFEEGSIAWFALGGEDTASGSGAEDFTDLGAGDDLAGMGGGDDTAQGGDGNDLIYGGAGNDSLMGDAGADTLDGQVGDDTIYGGAGDDLLLGDDGADLLWGGEGNDTLSGFDATASGEADQAGIDGADTLQGGAGKDTLILGRGDMASGGSGADLFQIDDRWAHDGEISVITDYDAQDQIELLYAPQLDENGTPITPDLTTSPDVTGENSVISMDGSAVAVVVGTPDLQADQITLTAQTDL
;
A
#
# COMPACT_ATOMS: atom_id res chain seq x y z
N MET A 1 -24.06 34.60 8.44
CA MET A 1 -23.00 33.88 9.15
C MET A 1 -23.37 32.43 8.98
N ASP A 2 -22.83 31.85 7.92
CA ASP A 2 -23.29 30.60 7.34
C ASP A 2 -22.41 29.46 7.85
N TRP A 3 -23.05 28.36 8.26
CA TRP A 3 -22.42 27.24 8.94
C TRP A 3 -21.56 26.37 7.99
N ALA A 4 -21.56 26.68 6.69
CA ALA A 4 -20.69 26.09 5.68
C ALA A 4 -19.26 26.67 5.64
N THR A 5 -18.93 27.66 6.47
CA THR A 5 -17.62 28.35 6.45
C THR A 5 -16.72 28.03 7.64
N LEU A 6 -17.13 27.09 8.52
CA LEU A 6 -16.44 26.76 9.77
C LEU A 6 -15.88 25.32 9.80
N GLY A 7 -15.98 24.56 8.69
CA GLY A 7 -15.41 23.22 8.56
C GLY A 7 -13.91 23.18 8.26
N ASN A 8 -13.33 24.22 7.65
CA ASN A 8 -11.94 24.20 7.14
C ASN A 8 -10.88 24.85 8.06
N TYR A 9 -11.08 24.89 9.38
CA TYR A 9 -10.11 25.50 10.30
C TYR A 9 -9.66 24.59 11.43
N LEU A 10 -9.59 23.28 11.18
CA LEU A 10 -8.94 22.32 12.07
C LEU A 10 -8.06 21.32 11.30
N ILE A 11 -7.32 21.77 10.29
CA ILE A 11 -6.22 20.99 9.69
C ILE A 11 -4.93 21.74 9.97
N LEU A 12 -4.51 21.76 11.24
CA LEU A 12 -3.18 22.22 11.64
C LEU A 12 -2.90 21.77 13.07
N LEU A 13 -2.51 20.51 13.19
CA LEU A 13 -1.62 20.01 14.24
C LEU A 13 -1.25 18.56 13.96
N ILE A 14 -0.65 18.28 12.79
CA ILE A 14 0.31 17.17 12.71
C ILE A 14 1.67 17.82 12.88
N GLY A 15 2.00 18.05 14.16
CA GLY A 15 3.36 18.36 14.55
C GLY A 15 4.18 17.11 14.31
N LEU A 16 5.24 17.24 13.51
CA LEU A 16 6.33 16.28 13.43
C LEU A 16 6.69 15.76 14.82
N ALA A 17 6.34 14.50 15.05
CA ALA A 17 6.94 13.65 16.06
C ALA A 17 6.83 12.17 15.65
N LEU A 18 7.10 11.88 14.37
CA LEU A 18 7.70 10.59 14.06
C LEU A 18 9.16 10.73 14.50
N GLN A 19 9.43 10.28 15.72
CA GLN A 19 10.73 9.68 15.98
C GLN A 19 10.80 8.49 15.03
N ALA A 20 11.33 8.74 13.83
CA ALA A 20 11.95 7.69 13.05
C ALA A 20 12.90 6.98 14.02
N GLY A 21 12.51 5.80 14.48
CA GLY A 21 13.48 4.78 14.81
C GLY A 21 14.12 4.47 13.48
N TRP A 22 15.23 5.14 13.19
CA TRP A 22 16.09 4.76 12.09
C TRP A 22 16.48 3.31 12.39
N PHE A 23 15.89 2.35 11.66
CA PHE A 23 16.48 1.04 11.58
C PHE A 23 17.72 1.22 10.69
N ASP A 24 18.83 1.49 11.37
CA ASP A 24 20.14 1.64 10.77
C ASP A 24 20.62 0.24 10.33
N MET A 25 20.41 -0.11 9.05
CA MET A 25 20.98 -1.31 8.45
C MET A 25 22.47 -1.12 8.04
N SER A 26 23.19 -0.14 8.60
CA SER A 26 24.61 0.08 8.28
C SER A 26 25.63 -0.51 9.26
N ASP A 27 25.19 -1.20 10.32
CA ASP A 27 26.11 -1.92 11.21
C ASP A 27 26.43 -3.34 10.68
N GLU A 28 27.37 -3.42 9.73
CA GLU A 28 28.16 -4.63 9.46
C GLU A 28 29.22 -4.89 10.56
N ASP A 29 28.85 -4.90 11.85
CA ASP A 29 29.75 -5.45 12.87
C ASP A 29 28.99 -5.88 14.14
N ASP A 30 28.97 -7.20 14.37
CA ASP A 30 28.66 -7.93 15.60
C ASP A 30 27.18 -8.17 16.01
N ALA A 31 26.45 -8.93 15.20
CA ALA A 31 25.49 -9.96 15.64
C ALA A 31 25.48 -11.10 14.59
N PRO A 32 25.22 -12.38 14.95
CA PRO A 32 25.29 -13.47 13.98
C PRO A 32 24.20 -13.28 12.93
N LEU A 33 24.61 -12.84 11.73
CA LEU A 33 23.84 -12.85 10.49
C LEU A 33 23.65 -14.31 10.01
N ASP A 34 22.88 -15.11 10.75
CA ASP A 34 22.64 -16.51 10.40
C ASP A 34 21.38 -17.07 11.11
N ASP A 35 20.34 -16.25 11.30
CA ASP A 35 19.00 -16.75 11.63
C ASP A 35 18.05 -16.45 10.46
N PRO A 36 17.81 -17.43 9.55
CA PRO A 36 16.89 -17.27 8.43
C PRO A 36 15.42 -17.18 8.87
N TYR A 37 15.12 -17.30 10.17
CA TYR A 37 13.75 -17.29 10.71
C TYR A 37 13.53 -16.17 11.72
N ALA A 38 14.10 -14.98 11.48
CA ALA A 38 14.05 -13.85 12.42
C ALA A 38 12.62 -13.39 12.80
N MET A 39 11.60 -13.74 12.01
CA MET A 39 10.17 -13.46 12.28
C MET A 39 9.43 -14.60 12.99
N PHE A 40 10.05 -15.77 13.13
CA PHE A 40 9.46 -16.91 13.81
C PHE A 40 9.79 -16.89 15.31
N ASP A 41 8.82 -16.54 16.16
CA ASP A 41 9.05 -16.51 17.62
C ASP A 41 9.07 -17.91 18.28
N GLY A 42 8.68 -18.95 17.53
CA GLY A 42 8.67 -20.35 17.95
C GLY A 42 7.67 -20.73 19.05
N ASP A 43 6.93 -19.77 19.61
CA ASP A 43 6.04 -19.91 20.76
C ASP A 43 4.57 -19.70 20.33
N GLY A 44 3.90 -20.70 19.76
CA GLY A 44 2.46 -20.55 19.46
C GLY A 44 1.90 -21.56 18.47
N PHE A 45 2.76 -22.09 17.60
CA PHE A 45 2.35 -22.99 16.52
C PHE A 45 2.14 -24.43 17.01
N GLY A 46 0.99 -25.01 16.64
CA GLY A 46 0.62 -26.37 17.00
C GLY A 46 1.39 -27.45 16.24
N GLN A 47 1.91 -27.10 15.05
CA GLN A 47 2.69 -27.98 14.18
C GLN A 47 3.75 -27.19 13.40
N MET A 48 4.85 -27.87 13.06
CA MET A 48 5.89 -27.37 12.16
C MET A 48 6.14 -28.41 11.08
N VAL A 49 6.17 -27.99 9.82
CA VAL A 49 6.35 -28.86 8.66
C VAL A 49 7.47 -28.31 7.79
N THR A 50 8.29 -29.19 7.23
CA THR A 50 9.31 -28.82 6.24
C THR A 50 9.05 -29.60 4.95
N GLY A 51 9.02 -28.88 3.83
CA GLY A 51 8.90 -29.40 2.48
C GLY A 51 10.21 -29.98 1.94
N THR A 52 10.33 -29.96 0.62
CA THR A 52 11.42 -30.54 -0.16
C THR A 52 11.90 -29.54 -1.20
N GLU A 53 13.00 -29.85 -1.90
CA GLU A 53 13.51 -29.02 -3.01
C GLU A 53 12.69 -29.20 -4.31
N THR A 54 11.45 -29.66 -4.20
CA THR A 54 10.54 -29.88 -5.33
C THR A 54 9.13 -29.50 -4.93
N ALA A 55 8.34 -29.06 -5.92
CA ALA A 55 6.93 -28.71 -5.75
C ALA A 55 6.16 -29.59 -4.75
N ASP A 56 5.78 -28.96 -3.66
CA ASP A 56 5.01 -29.46 -2.55
C ASP A 56 3.67 -28.71 -2.49
N SER A 57 2.69 -29.34 -1.84
CA SER A 57 1.41 -28.70 -1.59
C SER A 57 0.97 -29.03 -0.19
N TYR A 58 0.67 -27.98 0.56
CA TYR A 58 0.25 -28.06 1.93
C TYR A 58 -1.06 -27.30 2.13
N SER A 59 -1.96 -27.90 2.90
CA SER A 59 -3.25 -27.28 3.25
C SER A 59 -3.62 -27.68 4.66
N PHE A 60 -4.10 -26.70 5.43
CA PHE A 60 -4.47 -26.87 6.82
C PHE A 60 -5.86 -26.31 7.10
N GLU A 61 -6.63 -27.03 7.92
CA GLU A 61 -8.06 -26.72 8.12
C GLU A 61 -8.36 -26.19 9.53
N GLU A 62 -7.48 -26.42 10.52
CA GLU A 62 -7.70 -25.98 11.91
C GLU A 62 -6.39 -25.76 12.71
N GLY A 63 -6.14 -24.52 13.14
CA GLY A 63 -5.15 -24.17 14.15
C GLY A 63 -3.79 -23.78 13.56
N SER A 64 -2.98 -23.08 14.37
CA SER A 64 -1.72 -22.46 13.94
C SER A 64 -0.65 -23.45 13.47
N ILE A 65 -0.06 -23.21 12.31
CA ILE A 65 1.06 -23.97 11.73
C ILE A 65 2.20 -23.08 11.23
N ALA A 66 3.42 -23.62 11.22
CA ALA A 66 4.55 -23.08 10.49
C ALA A 66 5.01 -24.05 9.39
N TRP A 67 5.08 -23.59 8.14
CA TRP A 67 5.57 -24.36 7.00
C TRP A 67 6.83 -23.73 6.40
N PHE A 68 7.80 -24.57 6.04
CA PHE A 68 9.05 -24.19 5.39
C PHE A 68 9.23 -25.04 4.13
N ALA A 69 8.91 -24.53 2.95
CA ALA A 69 8.78 -25.35 1.74
C ALA A 69 10.12 -25.63 1.02
N LEU A 70 11.15 -24.80 1.26
CA LEU A 70 12.51 -24.90 0.72
C LEU A 70 12.60 -24.51 -0.76
N GLY A 71 12.00 -25.28 -1.68
CA GLY A 71 11.89 -24.82 -3.06
C GLY A 71 11.23 -25.78 -4.05
N GLY A 72 11.13 -25.35 -5.30
CA GLY A 72 10.12 -25.84 -6.24
C GLY A 72 8.88 -24.95 -6.20
N GLU A 73 7.99 -25.08 -7.19
CA GLU A 73 6.74 -24.32 -7.21
C GLU A 73 5.76 -24.91 -6.19
N ASP A 74 5.59 -24.22 -5.08
CA ASP A 74 4.89 -24.68 -3.89
C ASP A 74 3.48 -24.07 -3.79
N THR A 75 2.60 -24.75 -3.05
CA THR A 75 1.25 -24.21 -2.77
C THR A 75 0.88 -24.37 -1.29
N ALA A 76 0.68 -23.26 -0.60
CA ALA A 76 0.20 -23.19 0.78
C ALA A 76 -1.28 -22.80 0.84
N SER A 77 -2.00 -23.42 1.76
CA SER A 77 -3.31 -22.95 2.22
C SER A 77 -3.33 -22.99 3.75
N GLY A 78 -3.35 -21.82 4.36
CA GLY A 78 -3.52 -21.62 5.79
C GLY A 78 -4.96 -21.84 6.24
N SER A 79 -5.18 -21.63 7.52
CA SER A 79 -6.39 -21.98 8.25
C SER A 79 -7.20 -20.72 8.60
N GLY A 80 -7.82 -20.71 9.79
CA GLY A 80 -8.53 -19.56 10.35
C GLY A 80 -7.89 -19.09 11.66
N ALA A 81 -6.61 -19.41 11.85
CA ALA A 81 -5.79 -19.07 12.99
C ALA A 81 -4.44 -18.58 12.48
N GLU A 82 -3.69 -17.88 13.32
CA GLU A 82 -2.36 -17.35 13.02
C GLU A 82 -1.44 -18.46 12.48
N ASP A 83 -1.01 -18.33 11.22
CA ASP A 83 -0.20 -19.26 10.47
C ASP A 83 1.10 -18.60 9.96
N PHE A 84 2.13 -19.41 9.73
CA PHE A 84 3.43 -18.98 9.21
C PHE A 84 3.81 -19.82 7.98
N THR A 85 4.28 -19.18 6.91
CA THR A 85 4.90 -19.87 5.79
C THR A 85 6.16 -19.17 5.31
N ASP A 86 7.17 -19.97 4.96
CA ASP A 86 8.36 -19.60 4.20
C ASP A 86 8.40 -20.56 3.00
N LEU A 87 8.11 -20.03 1.81
CA LEU A 87 7.93 -20.81 0.59
C LEU A 87 9.28 -21.16 -0.07
N GLY A 88 10.28 -20.29 0.09
CA GLY A 88 11.65 -20.58 -0.30
C GLY A 88 11.91 -20.26 -1.76
N ALA A 89 12.43 -21.19 -2.55
CA ALA A 89 12.78 -20.91 -3.95
C ALA A 89 11.79 -21.52 -4.94
N GLY A 90 11.01 -20.74 -5.66
CA GLY A 90 9.97 -21.21 -6.56
C GLY A 90 9.10 -20.07 -7.03
N ASP A 91 8.28 -20.30 -8.06
CA ASP A 91 7.14 -19.39 -8.29
C ASP A 91 5.98 -19.99 -7.48
N ASP A 92 5.72 -19.45 -6.29
CA ASP A 92 4.89 -20.07 -5.26
C ASP A 92 3.51 -19.43 -5.13
N LEU A 93 2.58 -20.16 -4.51
CA LEU A 93 1.21 -19.70 -4.25
C LEU A 93 0.83 -19.93 -2.79
N ALA A 94 0.48 -18.88 -2.07
CA ALA A 94 -0.05 -18.98 -0.71
C ALA A 94 -1.38 -18.25 -0.56
N GLY A 95 -2.32 -18.88 0.15
CA GLY A 95 -3.48 -18.21 0.73
C GLY A 95 -3.55 -18.52 2.22
N MET A 96 -3.36 -17.53 3.08
CA MET A 96 -3.17 -17.76 4.52
C MET A 96 -4.51 -17.90 5.26
N GLY A 97 -5.57 -17.29 4.72
CA GLY A 97 -6.94 -17.62 5.07
C GLY A 97 -7.50 -16.62 6.06
N GLY A 98 -7.33 -16.86 7.36
CA GLY A 98 -7.56 -15.79 8.31
C GLY A 98 -6.92 -16.08 9.66
N GLY A 99 -6.92 -15.09 10.53
CA GLY A 99 -5.89 -15.00 11.57
C GLY A 99 -4.89 -13.92 11.18
N ASP A 100 -4.01 -13.56 12.11
CA ASP A 100 -2.91 -12.64 11.83
C ASP A 100 -1.73 -13.50 11.37
N ASP A 101 -1.54 -13.59 10.06
CA ASP A 101 -0.65 -14.53 9.41
C ASP A 101 0.70 -13.90 9.03
N THR A 102 1.72 -14.74 8.81
CA THR A 102 3.01 -14.30 8.27
C THR A 102 3.43 -15.17 7.11
N ALA A 103 3.70 -14.57 5.96
CA ALA A 103 4.07 -15.29 4.74
C ALA A 103 5.29 -14.66 4.08
N GLN A 104 6.25 -15.51 3.73
CA GLN A 104 7.45 -15.17 3.00
C GLN A 104 7.51 -15.98 1.70
N GLY A 105 7.61 -15.27 0.57
CA GLY A 105 7.75 -15.82 -0.78
C GLY A 105 9.12 -16.43 -0.97
N GLY A 106 10.14 -15.60 -1.03
CA GLY A 106 11.54 -16.02 -1.14
C GLY A 106 12.10 -15.72 -2.53
N ASP A 107 12.75 -16.70 -3.16
CA ASP A 107 13.29 -16.53 -4.52
C ASP A 107 12.26 -16.97 -5.57
N GLY A 108 11.75 -16.05 -6.39
CA GLY A 108 10.87 -16.36 -7.53
C GLY A 108 9.73 -15.37 -7.63
N ASN A 109 8.75 -15.63 -8.50
CA ASN A 109 7.60 -14.73 -8.66
C ASN A 109 6.40 -15.32 -7.95
N ASP A 110 6.14 -14.82 -6.75
CA ASP A 110 5.20 -15.40 -5.82
C ASP A 110 3.84 -14.71 -5.87
N LEU A 111 2.80 -15.46 -5.54
CA LEU A 111 1.44 -14.96 -5.36
C LEU A 111 0.95 -15.29 -3.96
N ILE A 112 0.85 -14.26 -3.12
CA ILE A 112 0.51 -14.42 -1.71
C ILE A 112 -0.74 -13.61 -1.38
N TYR A 113 -1.72 -14.30 -0.82
CA TYR A 113 -2.96 -13.75 -0.30
C TYR A 113 -2.95 -13.88 1.23
N GLY A 114 -3.00 -12.75 1.95
CA GLY A 114 -3.10 -12.71 3.42
C GLY A 114 -4.43 -13.31 3.88
N GLY A 115 -5.51 -12.59 3.66
CA GLY A 115 -6.85 -13.10 3.92
C GLY A 115 -7.59 -12.21 4.90
N ALA A 116 -7.95 -12.73 6.06
CA ALA A 116 -8.68 -11.96 7.06
C ALA A 116 -7.96 -11.93 8.39
N GLY A 117 -7.51 -10.75 8.81
CA GLY A 117 -6.68 -10.53 9.98
C GLY A 117 -5.57 -9.55 9.61
N ASN A 118 -4.71 -9.24 10.57
CA ASN A 118 -3.62 -8.31 10.33
C ASN A 118 -2.37 -9.11 9.92
N ASP A 119 -2.12 -9.18 8.64
CA ASP A 119 -1.13 -10.06 8.03
C ASP A 119 0.21 -9.37 7.79
N SER A 120 1.28 -10.16 7.76
CA SER A 120 2.62 -9.71 7.36
C SER A 120 3.10 -10.51 6.16
N LEU A 121 3.20 -9.85 5.01
CA LEU A 121 3.55 -10.46 3.73
C LEU A 121 4.90 -9.94 3.24
N MET A 122 5.78 -10.84 2.79
CA MET A 122 7.09 -10.54 2.21
C MET A 122 7.27 -11.30 0.89
N GLY A 123 7.54 -10.59 -0.20
CA GLY A 123 7.85 -11.20 -1.52
C GLY A 123 9.29 -11.68 -1.61
N ASP A 124 10.22 -10.86 -1.09
CA ASP A 124 11.68 -11.03 -1.18
C ASP A 124 12.25 -10.79 -2.58
N ALA A 125 12.49 -11.80 -3.40
CA ALA A 125 13.26 -11.68 -4.62
C ALA A 125 12.51 -12.21 -5.84
N GLY A 126 11.99 -11.32 -6.66
CA GLY A 126 11.34 -11.60 -7.92
C GLY A 126 10.24 -10.60 -8.18
N ALA A 127 9.35 -10.86 -9.13
CA ALA A 127 8.22 -9.98 -9.42
C ALA A 127 6.97 -10.56 -8.76
N ASP A 128 6.71 -10.11 -7.54
CA ASP A 128 5.71 -10.71 -6.66
C ASP A 128 4.35 -10.02 -6.77
N THR A 129 3.31 -10.75 -6.37
CA THR A 129 1.98 -10.19 -6.16
C THR A 129 1.51 -10.53 -4.75
N LEU A 130 1.38 -9.49 -3.94
CA LEU A 130 1.04 -9.59 -2.53
C LEU A 130 -0.25 -8.83 -2.26
N ASP A 131 -1.22 -9.52 -1.68
CA ASP A 131 -2.59 -9.04 -1.48
C ASP A 131 -3.02 -9.27 -0.03
N GLY A 132 -3.09 -8.19 0.75
CA GLY A 132 -3.44 -8.20 2.18
C GLY A 132 -4.87 -8.67 2.44
N GLN A 133 -5.81 -8.21 1.60
CA GLN A 133 -7.25 -8.37 1.77
C GLN A 133 -7.79 -7.64 3.00
N VAL A 134 -8.24 -8.34 4.06
CA VAL A 134 -9.01 -7.73 5.14
C VAL A 134 -8.21 -7.64 6.42
N GLY A 135 -7.89 -6.43 6.85
CA GLY A 135 -7.21 -6.15 8.12
C GLY A 135 -6.15 -5.08 7.96
N ASP A 136 -5.52 -4.68 9.06
CA ASP A 136 -4.40 -3.72 8.98
C ASP A 136 -3.10 -4.49 8.67
N ASP A 137 -2.71 -4.51 7.40
CA ASP A 137 -1.67 -5.38 6.86
C ASP A 137 -0.31 -4.68 6.73
N THR A 138 0.74 -5.49 6.69
CA THR A 138 2.13 -5.04 6.48
C THR A 138 2.74 -5.83 5.33
N ILE A 139 2.97 -5.17 4.20
CA ILE A 139 3.37 -5.79 2.94
C ILE A 139 4.72 -5.23 2.46
N TYR A 140 5.67 -6.12 2.20
CA TYR A 140 6.99 -5.80 1.64
C TYR A 140 7.19 -6.56 0.32
N GLY A 141 7.34 -5.85 -0.79
CA GLY A 141 7.64 -6.44 -2.10
C GLY A 141 9.03 -7.05 -2.12
N GLY A 142 10.05 -6.22 -1.95
CA GLY A 142 11.44 -6.65 -1.87
C GLY A 142 12.23 -6.20 -3.08
N ALA A 143 12.70 -7.13 -3.89
CA ALA A 143 13.51 -6.86 -5.07
C ALA A 143 12.87 -7.45 -6.33
N GLY A 144 12.50 -6.58 -7.25
CA GLY A 144 11.88 -6.90 -8.53
C GLY A 144 10.71 -5.97 -8.78
N ASP A 145 9.95 -6.18 -9.86
CA ASP A 145 8.83 -5.28 -10.18
C ASP A 145 7.56 -5.86 -9.53
N ASP A 146 7.16 -5.35 -8.37
CA ASP A 146 6.14 -5.97 -7.51
C ASP A 146 4.74 -5.33 -7.67
N LEU A 147 3.69 -6.09 -7.32
CA LEU A 147 2.33 -5.62 -7.17
C LEU A 147 1.86 -5.84 -5.72
N LEU A 148 1.59 -4.75 -5.00
CA LEU A 148 1.16 -4.75 -3.61
C LEU A 148 -0.24 -4.14 -3.50
N LEU A 149 -1.16 -4.90 -2.89
CA LEU A 149 -2.55 -4.49 -2.64
C LEU A 149 -2.81 -4.57 -1.13
N GLY A 150 -3.13 -3.43 -0.51
CA GLY A 150 -3.53 -3.34 0.90
C GLY A 150 -4.97 -3.80 1.12
N ASP A 151 -5.87 -3.35 0.24
CA ASP A 151 -7.31 -3.63 0.26
C ASP A 151 -8.06 -2.99 1.44
N ASP A 152 -8.56 -3.77 2.39
CA ASP A 152 -9.49 -3.35 3.44
C ASP A 152 -8.74 -3.16 4.77
N GLY A 153 -8.10 -2.03 5.01
CA GLY A 153 -7.54 -1.72 6.32
C GLY A 153 -6.65 -0.51 6.31
N ALA A 154 -5.97 -0.23 7.42
CA ALA A 154 -4.91 0.77 7.45
C ALA A 154 -3.55 0.09 7.27
N ASP A 155 -3.08 0.08 6.04
CA ASP A 155 -2.00 -0.79 5.60
C ASP A 155 -0.66 -0.07 5.48
N LEU A 156 0.41 -0.86 5.54
CA LEU A 156 1.77 -0.42 5.33
C LEU A 156 2.39 -1.18 4.16
N LEU A 157 2.62 -0.49 3.04
CA LEU A 157 3.14 -1.08 1.81
C LEU A 157 4.51 -0.51 1.47
N TRP A 158 5.48 -1.39 1.24
CA TRP A 158 6.83 -1.05 0.78
C TRP A 158 7.19 -1.83 -0.48
N GLY A 159 7.37 -1.15 -1.61
CA GLY A 159 7.77 -1.78 -2.88
C GLY A 159 9.18 -2.34 -2.81
N GLY A 160 10.17 -1.48 -2.59
CA GLY A 160 11.56 -1.90 -2.40
C GLY A 160 12.44 -1.52 -3.59
N GLU A 161 13.17 -2.47 -4.17
CA GLU A 161 13.95 -2.25 -5.39
C GLU A 161 13.15 -2.69 -6.61
N GLY A 162 12.92 -1.83 -7.58
CA GLY A 162 12.20 -2.18 -8.81
C GLY A 162 11.19 -1.13 -9.21
N ASN A 163 10.39 -1.42 -10.23
CA ASN A 163 9.30 -0.53 -10.64
C ASN A 163 7.99 -1.11 -10.13
N ASP A 164 7.59 -0.65 -8.95
CA ASP A 164 6.51 -1.30 -8.19
C ASP A 164 5.16 -0.65 -8.46
N THR A 165 4.10 -1.40 -8.23
CA THR A 165 2.73 -0.88 -8.21
C THR A 165 2.12 -1.15 -6.84
N LEU A 166 1.81 -0.10 -6.10
CA LEU A 166 1.23 -0.16 -4.76
C LEU A 166 -0.17 0.47 -4.79
N SER A 167 -1.14 -0.22 -4.21
CA SER A 167 -2.50 0.30 -4.01
C SER A 167 -2.90 0.11 -2.55
N GLY A 168 -3.29 1.20 -1.88
CA GLY A 168 -3.86 1.12 -0.53
C GLY A 168 -5.20 0.39 -0.49
N PHE A 169 -5.92 0.36 -1.63
CA PHE A 169 -7.29 -0.15 -1.72
C PHE A 169 -7.50 -1.15 -2.85
N ASP A 170 -8.64 -1.87 -2.82
CA ASP A 170 -9.06 -2.78 -3.90
C ASP A 170 -9.44 -2.00 -5.17
N ALA A 171 -8.50 -1.88 -6.10
CA ALA A 171 -8.70 -1.23 -7.39
C ALA A 171 -9.69 -1.99 -8.32
N THR A 172 -10.00 -3.25 -8.01
CA THR A 172 -10.94 -4.11 -8.75
C THR A 172 -12.34 -4.13 -8.19
N ALA A 173 -12.57 -3.58 -7.00
CA ALA A 173 -13.89 -3.30 -6.44
C ALA A 173 -14.63 -2.31 -7.36
N SER A 174 -15.29 -2.86 -8.38
CA SER A 174 -16.16 -2.14 -9.30
C SER A 174 -17.39 -1.64 -8.55
N GLY A 175 -17.22 -0.54 -7.82
CA GLY A 175 -18.26 0.23 -7.16
C GLY A 175 -19.05 -0.50 -6.08
N GLU A 176 -18.63 -0.36 -4.82
CA GLU A 176 -19.56 -0.18 -3.70
C GLU A 176 -19.04 0.97 -2.84
N ALA A 177 -19.57 2.19 -3.01
CA ALA A 177 -20.59 2.72 -2.12
C ALA A 177 -20.16 2.76 -0.64
N ASP A 178 -19.59 3.89 -0.23
CA ASP A 178 -19.86 4.47 1.10
C ASP A 178 -19.39 3.62 2.29
N GLN A 179 -18.16 3.10 2.24
CA GLN A 179 -17.47 2.61 3.44
C GLN A 179 -16.09 3.26 3.57
N ALA A 180 -16.08 4.57 3.80
CA ALA A 180 -14.94 5.36 4.29
C ALA A 180 -14.43 4.91 5.69
N GLY A 181 -14.48 3.62 5.99
CA GLY A 181 -13.99 2.99 7.21
C GLY A 181 -13.64 1.52 7.00
N ILE A 182 -13.45 1.11 5.75
CA ILE A 182 -12.87 -0.18 5.40
C ILE A 182 -11.47 0.05 4.81
N ASP A 183 -11.36 0.95 3.83
CA ASP A 183 -10.14 1.46 3.15
C ASP A 183 -9.00 2.01 4.04
N GLY A 184 -9.19 2.04 5.37
CA GLY A 184 -8.28 2.66 6.34
C GLY A 184 -7.59 3.95 5.89
N ALA A 185 -6.33 4.12 6.27
CA ALA A 185 -5.50 5.26 5.88
C ALA A 185 -4.06 4.77 5.77
N ASP A 186 -3.63 4.57 4.54
CA ASP A 186 -2.46 3.73 4.28
C ASP A 186 -1.15 4.50 4.24
N THR A 187 -0.05 3.78 4.35
CA THR A 187 1.28 4.31 4.08
C THR A 187 1.94 3.50 2.96
N LEU A 188 2.15 4.16 1.83
CA LEU A 188 2.78 3.57 0.65
C LEU A 188 4.18 4.15 0.46
N GLN A 189 5.16 3.28 0.28
CA GLN A 189 6.53 3.68 -0.03
C GLN A 189 7.05 2.88 -1.23
N GLY A 190 7.23 3.55 -2.37
CA GLY A 190 7.70 2.92 -3.61
C GLY A 190 9.11 2.35 -3.45
N GLY A 191 10.08 3.20 -3.15
CA GLY A 191 11.45 2.78 -2.88
C GLY A 191 12.39 3.21 -3.99
N ALA A 192 13.00 2.28 -4.70
CA ALA A 192 13.97 2.56 -5.73
C ALA A 192 13.50 2.05 -7.09
N GLY A 193 13.10 2.96 -7.97
CA GLY A 193 12.85 2.64 -9.36
C GLY A 193 11.88 3.61 -10.01
N LYS A 194 10.72 3.13 -10.45
CA LYS A 194 9.70 4.00 -11.05
C LYS A 194 8.35 3.47 -10.66
N ASP A 195 7.85 4.01 -9.58
CA ASP A 195 6.78 3.35 -8.87
C ASP A 195 5.46 4.00 -9.23
N THR A 196 4.40 3.21 -9.23
CA THR A 196 3.03 3.68 -9.34
C THR A 196 2.36 3.50 -7.99
N LEU A 197 2.10 4.59 -7.30
CA LEU A 197 1.44 4.60 -6.00
C LEU A 197 0.01 5.09 -6.22
N ILE A 198 -0.95 4.20 -5.99
CA ILE A 198 -2.38 4.45 -6.12
C ILE A 198 -2.91 4.75 -4.74
N LEU A 199 -3.25 6.01 -4.50
CA LEU A 199 -3.68 6.53 -3.22
C LEU A 199 -5.20 6.63 -3.17
N GLY A 200 -5.77 6.02 -2.14
CA GLY A 200 -7.07 6.34 -1.60
C GLY A 200 -7.04 7.63 -0.78
N ARG A 201 -8.08 7.82 0.02
CA ARG A 201 -8.25 9.05 0.81
C ARG A 201 -7.63 8.86 2.20
N GLY A 202 -6.77 9.79 2.59
CA GLY A 202 -6.11 9.75 3.90
C GLY A 202 -4.72 9.12 3.86
N ASP A 203 -4.41 8.44 2.76
CA ASP A 203 -3.14 7.79 2.51
C ASP A 203 -1.97 8.76 2.51
N MET A 204 -0.82 8.25 2.91
CA MET A 204 0.46 8.92 2.82
C MET A 204 1.36 8.13 1.87
N ALA A 205 1.94 8.80 0.87
CA ALA A 205 2.85 8.19 -0.08
C ALA A 205 4.23 8.86 -0.11
N SER A 206 5.25 8.04 -0.35
CA SER A 206 6.62 8.43 -0.69
C SER A 206 7.05 7.62 -1.92
N GLY A 207 7.40 8.27 -3.02
CA GLY A 207 7.88 7.57 -4.23
C GLY A 207 9.27 6.98 -4.02
N GLY A 208 10.13 7.71 -3.32
CA GLY A 208 11.50 7.33 -3.04
C GLY A 208 12.45 7.90 -4.09
N SER A 209 13.33 7.07 -4.64
CA SER A 209 14.20 7.46 -5.74
C SER A 209 13.62 6.95 -7.04
N GLY A 210 13.37 7.83 -7.98
CA GLY A 210 12.73 7.35 -9.20
C GLY A 210 12.19 8.43 -10.10
N ALA A 211 11.25 8.03 -10.93
CA ALA A 211 10.36 8.94 -11.62
C ALA A 211 8.98 8.35 -11.43
N ASP A 212 8.36 8.75 -10.34
CA ASP A 212 7.24 8.01 -9.76
C ASP A 212 5.91 8.64 -10.18
N LEU A 213 4.84 7.86 -10.11
CA LEU A 213 3.49 8.28 -10.40
C LEU A 213 2.65 8.16 -9.13
N PHE A 214 2.23 9.30 -8.59
CA PHE A 214 1.22 9.37 -7.55
C PHE A 214 -0.15 9.51 -8.21
N GLN A 215 -0.90 8.42 -8.25
CA GLN A 215 -2.26 8.38 -8.76
C GLN A 215 -3.23 8.51 -7.59
N ILE A 216 -3.86 9.68 -7.45
CA ILE A 216 -4.83 9.94 -6.38
C ILE A 216 -6.24 9.65 -6.92
N ASP A 217 -6.94 8.74 -6.26
CA ASP A 217 -8.30 8.35 -6.62
C ASP A 217 -9.35 9.09 -5.77
N ASP A 218 -9.96 10.14 -6.32
CA ASP A 218 -11.01 10.93 -5.66
C ASP A 218 -12.43 10.53 -6.14
N ARG A 219 -12.63 9.32 -6.66
CA ARG A 219 -13.93 8.91 -7.23
C ARG A 219 -15.05 8.71 -6.18
N TRP A 220 -14.72 8.60 -4.89
CA TRP A 220 -15.63 8.04 -3.87
C TRP A 220 -16.19 8.99 -2.78
N ALA A 221 -16.13 10.31 -3.01
CA ALA A 221 -16.76 11.40 -2.22
C ALA A 221 -15.90 12.08 -1.14
N HIS A 222 -16.23 13.36 -0.91
CA HIS A 222 -15.34 14.44 -0.41
C HIS A 222 -15.31 14.69 1.11
N ASP A 223 -15.73 13.75 1.94
CA ASP A 223 -15.88 14.02 3.38
C ASP A 223 -14.57 13.74 4.13
N GLY A 224 -13.67 14.72 4.23
CA GLY A 224 -12.70 14.87 5.35
C GLY A 224 -11.21 14.64 5.10
N GLU A 225 -10.80 13.42 4.76
CA GLU A 225 -9.39 13.02 4.69
C GLU A 225 -8.75 13.32 3.33
N ILE A 226 -7.47 13.66 3.37
CA ILE A 226 -6.69 14.26 2.29
C ILE A 226 -5.41 13.43 2.16
N SER A 227 -5.09 12.97 0.95
CA SER A 227 -3.88 12.19 0.72
C SER A 227 -2.63 13.08 0.84
N VAL A 228 -1.52 12.51 1.29
CA VAL A 228 -0.28 13.24 1.57
C VAL A 228 0.85 12.65 0.74
N ILE A 229 1.50 13.47 -0.09
CA ILE A 229 2.70 13.09 -0.83
C ILE A 229 3.89 13.76 -0.15
N THR A 230 4.90 12.97 0.23
CA THR A 230 5.96 13.43 1.16
C THR A 230 7.27 13.83 0.50
N ASP A 231 7.58 13.33 -0.69
CA ASP A 231 8.90 13.44 -1.33
C ASP A 231 8.88 13.82 -2.82
N TYR A 232 7.74 14.30 -3.31
CA TYR A 232 7.55 14.73 -4.71
C TYR A 232 8.70 15.60 -5.24
N ASP A 233 9.26 15.24 -6.39
CA ASP A 233 10.26 15.99 -7.12
C ASP A 233 9.89 16.25 -8.60
N ALA A 234 10.83 16.80 -9.38
CA ALA A 234 10.57 17.21 -10.76
C ALA A 234 10.53 16.06 -11.79
N GLN A 235 10.93 14.85 -11.39
CA GLN A 235 10.85 13.63 -12.17
C GLN A 235 9.49 12.95 -12.00
N ASP A 236 8.80 13.24 -10.90
CA ASP A 236 7.54 12.61 -10.55
C ASP A 236 6.35 13.24 -11.23
N GLN A 237 5.27 12.47 -11.28
CA GLN A 237 3.99 12.85 -11.84
C GLN A 237 2.89 12.65 -10.80
N ILE A 238 1.92 13.56 -10.83
CA ILE A 238 0.68 13.42 -10.08
C ILE A 238 -0.44 13.28 -11.10
N GLU A 239 -1.23 12.23 -10.95
CA GLU A 239 -2.45 12.01 -11.70
C GLU A 239 -3.63 11.98 -10.73
N LEU A 240 -4.67 12.77 -11.02
CA LEU A 240 -5.93 12.75 -10.29
C LEU A 240 -6.99 12.04 -11.14
N LEU A 241 -7.49 10.94 -10.61
CA LEU A 241 -8.65 10.25 -11.17
C LEU A 241 -9.93 10.86 -10.60
N TYR A 242 -10.88 11.14 -11.48
CA TYR A 242 -12.16 11.70 -11.06
C TYR A 242 -13.34 11.07 -11.81
N ALA A 243 -14.49 11.03 -11.12
CA ALA A 243 -15.76 10.65 -11.70
C ALA A 243 -16.43 11.88 -12.34
N PRO A 244 -16.65 11.91 -13.68
CA PRO A 244 -17.18 13.09 -14.33
C PRO A 244 -18.62 13.41 -13.91
N GLN A 245 -18.83 14.62 -13.39
CA GLN A 245 -20.17 15.15 -13.18
C GLN A 245 -20.81 15.49 -14.53
N LEU A 246 -22.12 15.28 -14.67
CA LEU A 246 -22.84 15.61 -15.91
C LEU A 246 -23.63 16.91 -15.75
N ASP A 247 -23.60 17.76 -16.77
CA ASP A 247 -24.47 18.94 -16.84
C ASP A 247 -25.94 18.55 -17.10
N GLU A 248 -26.82 19.55 -17.10
CA GLU A 248 -28.26 19.35 -17.36
C GLU A 248 -28.59 18.71 -18.72
N ASN A 249 -27.62 18.70 -19.65
CA ASN A 249 -27.73 18.11 -20.98
C ASN A 249 -27.02 16.75 -21.10
N GLY A 250 -26.43 16.23 -20.02
CA GLY A 250 -25.68 14.97 -20.00
C GLY A 250 -24.24 15.10 -20.53
N THR A 251 -23.68 16.32 -20.57
CA THR A 251 -22.29 16.56 -20.97
C THR A 251 -21.37 16.46 -19.76
N PRO A 252 -20.27 15.69 -19.83
CA PRO A 252 -19.26 15.67 -18.78
C PRO A 252 -18.69 17.07 -18.50
N ILE A 253 -18.64 17.43 -17.22
CA ILE A 253 -18.02 18.62 -16.68
C ILE A 253 -16.63 18.22 -16.17
N THR A 254 -15.60 18.92 -16.65
CA THR A 254 -14.25 18.82 -16.09
C THR A 254 -14.20 19.64 -14.80
N PRO A 255 -13.73 19.08 -13.68
CA PRO A 255 -13.62 19.81 -12.43
C PRO A 255 -12.56 20.92 -12.52
N ASP A 256 -12.71 21.95 -11.70
CA ASP A 256 -11.71 23.02 -11.58
C ASP A 256 -10.59 22.58 -10.64
N LEU A 257 -9.41 22.36 -11.21
CA LEU A 257 -8.21 21.97 -10.46
C LEU A 257 -7.40 23.21 -10.09
N THR A 258 -7.11 23.37 -8.81
CA THR A 258 -6.33 24.49 -8.29
C THR A 258 -5.25 24.00 -7.34
N THR A 259 -4.14 24.73 -7.28
CA THR A 259 -3.10 24.55 -6.28
C THR A 259 -2.91 25.84 -5.48
N SER A 260 -2.65 25.71 -4.19
CA SER A 260 -2.37 26.86 -3.31
C SER A 260 -1.40 26.48 -2.21
N PRO A 261 -0.53 27.40 -1.75
CA PRO A 261 0.32 27.11 -0.61
C PRO A 261 -0.54 26.88 0.65
N ASP A 262 -0.07 25.99 1.51
CA ASP A 262 -0.64 25.79 2.84
C ASP A 262 -0.39 27.01 3.75
N VAL A 263 -0.85 26.96 5.01
CA VAL A 263 -0.68 28.12 5.91
C VAL A 263 0.78 28.39 6.28
N THR A 264 1.63 27.35 6.22
CA THR A 264 3.05 27.48 6.52
C THR A 264 3.81 28.10 5.35
N GLY A 265 3.29 27.90 4.13
CA GLY A 265 3.92 28.28 2.88
C GLY A 265 5.03 27.31 2.47
N GLU A 266 5.12 26.15 3.11
CA GLU A 266 6.12 25.11 2.82
C GLU A 266 5.55 23.99 1.95
N ASN A 267 4.22 23.86 1.88
CA ASN A 267 3.55 22.76 1.19
C ASN A 267 2.55 23.30 0.15
N SER A 268 2.21 22.50 -0.86
CA SER A 268 1.10 22.78 -1.77
C SER A 268 -0.13 21.97 -1.41
N VAL A 269 -1.28 22.62 -1.38
CA VAL A 269 -2.60 21.98 -1.29
C VAL A 269 -3.19 21.91 -2.68
N ILE A 270 -3.52 20.71 -3.12
CA ILE A 270 -4.26 20.45 -4.36
C ILE A 270 -5.74 20.43 -4.02
N SER A 271 -6.54 21.23 -4.74
CA SER A 271 -7.98 21.31 -4.55
C SER A 271 -8.73 21.06 -5.86
N MET A 272 -9.78 20.23 -5.79
CA MET A 272 -10.71 19.94 -6.88
C MET A 272 -12.08 20.53 -6.54
N ASP A 273 -12.62 21.38 -7.42
CA ASP A 273 -13.89 22.11 -7.22
C ASP A 273 -13.97 22.89 -5.88
N GLY A 274 -12.81 23.30 -5.37
CA GLY A 274 -12.65 24.05 -4.12
C GLY A 274 -12.52 23.20 -2.86
N SER A 275 -12.58 21.87 -2.97
CA SER A 275 -12.31 20.91 -1.90
C SER A 275 -10.86 20.44 -1.98
N ALA A 276 -10.15 20.41 -0.85
CA ALA A 276 -8.78 19.88 -0.82
C ALA A 276 -8.81 18.36 -0.97
N VAL A 277 -7.95 17.83 -1.83
CA VAL A 277 -7.87 16.39 -2.14
C VAL A 277 -6.49 15.81 -1.82
N ALA A 278 -5.42 16.60 -1.93
CA ALA A 278 -4.08 16.18 -1.55
C ALA A 278 -3.22 17.33 -1.02
N VAL A 279 -2.23 16.99 -0.19
CA VAL A 279 -1.12 17.87 0.21
C VAL A 279 0.19 17.31 -0.32
N VAL A 280 0.97 18.14 -0.99
CA VAL A 280 2.34 17.83 -1.42
C VAL A 280 3.31 18.57 -0.52
N VAL A 281 4.03 17.80 0.29
CA VAL A 281 4.95 18.31 1.31
C VAL A 281 6.23 18.80 0.65
N GLY A 282 6.79 19.91 1.15
CA GLY A 282 8.09 20.44 0.71
C GLY A 282 8.11 21.05 -0.70
N THR A 283 6.96 21.07 -1.39
CA THR A 283 6.81 21.65 -2.75
C THR A 283 5.80 22.79 -2.73
N PRO A 284 6.18 24.01 -2.29
CA PRO A 284 5.23 25.12 -2.12
C PRO A 284 4.78 25.81 -3.42
N ASP A 285 5.44 25.54 -4.54
CA ASP A 285 5.22 26.21 -5.83
C ASP A 285 4.58 25.29 -6.89
N LEU A 286 3.96 24.18 -6.49
CA LEU A 286 3.31 23.24 -7.42
C LEU A 286 2.21 23.96 -8.22
N GLN A 287 2.24 23.83 -9.55
CA GLN A 287 1.25 24.43 -10.43
C GLN A 287 0.25 23.37 -10.90
N ALA A 288 -1.03 23.77 -11.05
CA ALA A 288 -2.08 22.86 -11.50
C ALA A 288 -1.84 22.28 -12.91
N ASP A 289 -1.05 22.94 -13.76
CA ASP A 289 -0.70 22.43 -15.10
C ASP A 289 0.38 21.33 -15.08
N GLN A 290 0.97 21.05 -13.91
CA GLN A 290 1.86 19.91 -13.67
C GLN A 290 1.11 18.64 -13.26
N ILE A 291 -0.19 18.75 -12.98
CA ILE A 291 -1.01 17.64 -12.52
C ILE A 291 -1.87 17.15 -13.69
N THR A 292 -1.83 15.84 -13.95
CA THR A 292 -2.69 15.22 -14.94
C THR A 292 -4.05 14.98 -14.33
N LEU A 293 -5.11 15.33 -15.05
CA LEU A 293 -6.49 15.09 -14.63
C LEU A 293 -7.14 14.10 -15.60
N THR A 294 -7.52 12.93 -15.10
CA THR A 294 -8.01 11.81 -15.92
C THR A 294 -9.44 11.43 -15.52
N ALA A 295 -10.33 11.50 -16.49
CA ALA A 295 -11.71 11.07 -16.32
C ALA A 295 -11.78 9.53 -16.37
N GLN A 296 -12.27 8.91 -15.31
CA GLN A 296 -12.59 7.48 -15.29
C GLN A 296 -14.05 7.29 -15.69
N THR A 297 -14.29 6.66 -16.85
CA THR A 297 -15.63 6.46 -17.43
C THR A 297 -16.16 5.03 -17.33
N ASP A 298 -15.35 4.11 -16.83
CA ASP A 298 -15.68 2.69 -16.75
C ASP A 298 -16.06 2.34 -15.29
N LEU A 299 -17.34 2.00 -15.10
CA LEU A 299 -17.91 1.31 -13.95
C LEU A 299 -18.36 -0.09 -14.41
#